data_AF-A0A3N2C2Z9-F1
#
_entry.id   AF-A0A3N2C2Z9-F1
#
_cell.length_a   1.000
_cell.length_b   1.000
_cell.length_c   1.000
_cell.angle_alpha   90.00
_cell.angle_beta   90.00
_cell.angle_gamma   90.00
#
_symmetry.space_group_name_H-M   'P 1'
#
loop_
_entity.id
_entity.type
_entity.pdbx_description
1 polymer ?
#
loop_
_entity_poly.entity_id
_entity_poly.type
_entity_poly.pdbx_seq_one_letter_code
_entity_poly.pdbx_strand_id
1 'polypeptide(L)'
;MAFPQARRSTTRWSLILRVIAGVVGAAAAIVLLLAIWMVVSSRFGWDDRDVHGYSLLFGTPIALFAGLVTAVSLPLAVPPAHRSRTRAVTLGVLAVTVVLLVIAVVTA
;
A
#
# COMPACT_ATOMS: atom_id res chain seq x y z
N MET A 1 17.17 38.60 10.80
CA MET A 1 17.43 38.42 9.35
C MET A 1 17.52 36.94 9.07
N ALA A 2 16.55 36.34 8.36
CA ALA A 2 16.54 34.90 8.09
C ALA A 2 17.35 34.60 6.81
N PHE A 3 18.39 33.76 6.92
CA PHE A 3 19.23 33.35 5.80
C PHE A 3 18.37 32.71 4.68
N PRO A 4 18.32 33.29 3.47
CA PRO A 4 17.57 32.72 2.33
C PRO A 4 17.99 31.29 1.98
N GLN A 5 19.25 30.96 2.28
CA GLN A 5 19.88 29.64 2.10
C GLN A 5 19.18 28.54 2.92
N ALA A 6 18.74 28.84 4.15
CA ALA A 6 18.12 27.85 5.06
C ALA A 6 16.70 27.43 4.64
N ARG A 7 15.95 28.29 3.93
CA ARG A 7 14.64 27.94 3.35
C ARG A 7 14.77 27.04 2.12
N ARG A 8 15.87 27.12 1.37
CA ARG A 8 16.08 26.29 0.17
C ARG A 8 16.48 24.85 0.54
N SER A 9 17.31 24.65 1.56
CA SER A 9 17.73 23.31 2.01
C SER A 9 16.57 22.49 2.57
N THR A 10 15.73 23.09 3.41
CA THR A 10 14.51 22.47 3.97
C THR A 10 13.52 22.08 2.88
N THR A 11 13.38 22.90 1.83
CA THR A 11 12.54 22.61 0.67
C THR A 11 13.07 21.41 -0.13
N ARG A 12 14.37 21.38 -0.46
CA ARG A 12 15.00 20.24 -1.19
C ARG A 12 14.89 18.94 -0.40
N TRP A 13 15.16 18.99 0.91
CA TRP A 13 15.05 17.83 1.78
C TRP A 13 13.62 17.27 1.82
N SER A 14 12.63 18.17 1.93
CA SER A 14 11.22 17.77 1.90
C SER A 14 10.82 17.12 0.57
N LEU A 15 11.41 17.57 -0.54
CA LEU A 15 11.15 16.99 -1.86
C LEU A 15 11.77 15.58 -1.96
N ILE A 16 13.02 15.41 -1.54
CA ILE A 16 13.71 14.11 -1.56
C ILE A 16 12.91 13.08 -0.76
N LEU A 17 12.49 13.43 0.47
CA LEU A 17 11.69 12.53 1.30
C LEU A 17 10.34 12.17 0.68
N ARG A 18 9.69 13.10 -0.03
CA ARG A 18 8.44 12.81 -0.76
C ARG A 18 8.67 11.86 -1.93
N VAL A 19 9.77 12.03 -2.67
CA VAL A 19 10.12 11.13 -3.78
C VAL A 19 10.40 9.72 -3.24
N ILE A 20 11.19 9.60 -2.18
CA ILE A 20 11.46 8.30 -1.54
C ILE A 20 10.15 7.65 -1.06
N ALA A 21 9.31 8.40 -0.35
CA ALA A 21 8.01 7.92 0.09
C ALA A 21 7.11 7.51 -1.08
N GLY A 22 7.15 8.25 -2.18
CA GLY A 22 6.40 7.94 -3.41
C GLY A 22 6.86 6.64 -4.06
N VAL A 23 8.18 6.44 -4.20
CA VAL A 23 8.76 5.22 -4.77
C VAL A 23 8.44 4.01 -3.89
N VAL A 24 8.65 4.12 -2.57
CA VAL A 24 8.34 3.04 -1.61
C VAL A 24 6.84 2.71 -1.64
N GLY A 25 5.98 3.72 -1.63
CA GLY A 25 4.54 3.53 -1.67
C GLY A 25 4.04 2.94 -2.97
N ALA A 26 4.60 3.35 -4.11
CA ALA A 26 4.27 2.77 -5.41
C ALA A 26 4.71 1.31 -5.51
N ALA A 27 5.93 0.99 -5.07
CA ALA A 27 6.43 -0.39 -5.05
C ALA A 27 5.57 -1.29 -4.14
N ALA A 28 5.24 -0.82 -2.94
CA ALA A 28 4.36 -1.53 -2.03
C ALA A 28 2.94 -1.71 -2.61
N ALA A 29 2.41 -0.70 -3.31
CA ALA A 29 1.10 -0.80 -3.95
C ALA A 29 1.08 -1.85 -5.07
N ILE A 30 2.16 -1.96 -5.85
CA ILE A 30 2.29 -3.02 -6.87
C ILE A 30 2.26 -4.40 -6.21
N VAL A 31 3.05 -4.60 -5.15
CA VAL A 31 3.06 -5.87 -4.40
C VAL A 31 1.69 -6.18 -3.81
N LEU A 32 1.00 -5.18 -3.26
CA LEU A 32 -0.37 -5.32 -2.76
C LEU A 32 -1.32 -5.81 -3.85
N LEU A 33 -1.28 -5.21 -5.05
CA LEU A 33 -2.16 -5.58 -6.16
C LEU A 33 -1.88 -7.02 -6.64
N LEU A 34 -0.61 -7.41 -6.72
CA LEU A 34 -0.23 -8.79 -7.06
C LEU A 34 -0.72 -9.79 -6.00
N ALA A 35 -0.60 -9.44 -4.72
CA ALA A 35 -1.06 -10.30 -3.62
C ALA A 35 -2.59 -10.42 -3.59
N ILE A 36 -3.32 -9.33 -3.86
CA ILE A 36 -4.78 -9.37 -4.03
C ILE A 36 -5.15 -10.27 -5.20
N TRP A 37 -4.46 -10.15 -6.34
CA TRP A 37 -4.68 -11.01 -7.50
C TRP A 37 -4.52 -12.49 -7.15
N MET A 38 -3.44 -12.86 -6.43
CA MET A 38 -3.21 -14.23 -5.96
C MET A 38 -4.34 -14.76 -5.08
N VAL A 39 -4.84 -13.97 -4.13
CA VAL A 39 -5.94 -14.38 -3.25
C VAL A 39 -7.24 -14.55 -4.04
N VAL A 40 -7.53 -13.62 -4.94
CA VAL A 40 -8.74 -13.63 -5.77
C VAL A 40 -8.72 -14.80 -6.75
N SER A 41 -7.60 -15.04 -7.45
CA SER A 41 -7.48 -16.13 -8.42
C SER A 41 -7.62 -17.49 -7.76
N SER A 42 -7.04 -17.67 -6.58
CA SER A 42 -7.20 -18.86 -5.74
C SER A 42 -8.65 -19.06 -5.32
N ARG A 43 -9.28 -18.00 -4.80
CA ARG A 43 -10.64 -18.08 -4.25
C ARG A 43 -11.70 -18.43 -5.29
N PHE A 44 -11.59 -17.89 -6.49
CA PHE A 44 -12.54 -18.14 -7.57
C PHE A 44 -12.14 -19.31 -8.49
N GLY A 45 -11.05 -20.02 -8.18
CA GLY A 45 -10.59 -21.16 -8.97
C GLY A 45 -10.16 -20.78 -10.40
N TRP A 46 -9.64 -19.56 -10.59
CA TRP A 46 -9.15 -19.10 -11.90
C TRP A 46 -7.74 -19.60 -12.22
N ASP A 47 -7.03 -20.14 -11.23
CA ASP A 47 -5.67 -20.67 -11.39
C ASP A 47 -5.62 -22.17 -11.03
N ASP A 48 -5.56 -23.02 -12.05
CA ASP A 48 -5.45 -24.48 -11.91
C ASP A 48 -4.15 -24.93 -11.21
N ARG A 49 -3.17 -24.03 -11.07
CA ARG A 49 -1.90 -24.32 -10.39
C ARG A 49 -2.02 -24.29 -8.88
N ASP A 50 -3.05 -23.65 -8.32
CA ASP A 50 -3.23 -23.50 -6.88
C ASP A 50 -4.15 -24.56 -6.27
N VAL A 51 -3.76 -25.83 -6.44
CA VAL A 51 -4.54 -27.00 -5.96
C VAL A 51 -4.71 -27.03 -4.45
N HIS A 52 -3.80 -26.39 -3.71
CA HIS A 52 -3.74 -26.44 -2.24
C HIS A 52 -4.14 -25.13 -1.55
N GLY A 53 -4.47 -24.07 -2.31
CA GLY A 53 -4.80 -22.76 -1.74
C GLY A 53 -3.58 -22.01 -1.17
N TYR A 54 -2.37 -22.31 -1.66
CA TYR A 54 -1.14 -21.62 -1.25
C TYR A 54 -1.18 -20.14 -1.59
N SER A 55 -1.80 -19.77 -2.70
CA SER A 55 -1.92 -18.36 -3.08
C SER A 55 -2.82 -17.60 -2.11
N LEU A 56 -3.85 -18.25 -1.55
CA LEU A 56 -4.69 -17.68 -0.50
C LEU A 56 -3.94 -17.58 0.84
N LEU A 57 -3.21 -18.63 1.23
CA LEU A 57 -2.43 -18.70 2.46
C LEU A 57 -1.29 -17.66 2.50
N PHE A 58 -0.51 -17.53 1.41
CA PHE A 58 0.63 -16.61 1.35
C PHE A 58 0.24 -15.22 0.84
N GLY A 59 -0.72 -15.13 -0.08
CA GLY A 59 -1.19 -13.85 -0.61
C GLY A 59 -1.82 -12.96 0.46
N THR A 60 -2.54 -13.54 1.42
CA THR A 60 -3.19 -12.79 2.51
C THR A 60 -2.20 -12.01 3.38
N PRO A 61 -1.19 -12.61 4.04
CA PRO A 61 -0.22 -11.86 4.83
C PRO A 61 0.60 -10.89 3.98
N ILE A 62 0.98 -11.25 2.75
CA ILE A 62 1.69 -10.35 1.84
C ILE A 62 0.86 -9.10 1.54
N ALA A 63 -0.43 -9.27 1.23
CA ALA A 63 -1.36 -8.16 0.98
C ALA A 63 -1.51 -7.27 2.23
N LEU A 64 -1.57 -7.84 3.44
CA LEU A 64 -1.65 -7.06 4.67
C LEU A 64 -0.40 -6.19 4.87
N PHE A 65 0.80 -6.77 4.77
CA PHE A 65 2.04 -6.03 4.96
C PHE A 65 2.24 -4.96 3.86
N ALA A 66 2.04 -5.32 2.60
CA ALA A 66 2.15 -4.38 1.48
C ALA A 66 1.11 -3.26 1.57
N GLY A 67 -0.11 -3.58 1.98
CA GLY A 67 -1.19 -2.63 2.23
C GLY A 67 -0.85 -1.64 3.34
N LEU A 68 -0.28 -2.11 4.45
CA LEU A 68 0.17 -1.25 5.54
C LEU A 68 1.28 -0.30 5.11
N VAL A 69 2.29 -0.81 4.40
CA VAL A 69 3.39 0.01 3.87
C VAL A 69 2.84 1.07 2.92
N THR A 70 1.94 0.69 2.02
CA THR A 70 1.26 1.62 1.10
C THR A 70 0.48 2.69 1.87
N ALA A 71 -0.30 2.29 2.88
CA ALA A 71 -1.14 3.22 3.64
C ALA A 71 -0.34 4.26 4.42
N VAL A 72 0.87 3.93 4.87
CA VAL A 72 1.76 4.83 5.60
C VAL A 72 2.59 5.69 4.66
N SER A 73 3.17 5.12 3.60
CA SER A 73 4.11 5.80 2.71
C SER A 73 3.45 6.74 1.70
N LEU A 74 2.30 6.35 1.13
CA LEU A 74 1.65 7.12 0.06
C LEU A 74 1.20 8.53 0.49
N PRO A 75 0.62 8.73 1.70
CA PRO A 75 0.30 10.08 2.20
C PRO A 75 1.54 10.95 2.43
N LEU A 76 2.71 10.33 2.66
CA LEU A 76 3.95 11.07 2.84
C LEU A 76 4.47 11.63 1.52
N ALA A 77 4.17 10.99 0.39
CA ALA A 77 4.56 11.40 -0.95
C ALA A 77 3.84 12.65 -1.46
N VAL A 78 2.61 12.91 -0.97
CA VAL A 78 1.79 14.04 -1.41
C VAL A 78 2.07 15.35 -0.64
N PRO A 79 1.74 16.51 -1.22
CA PRO A 79 1.83 17.79 -0.53
C PRO A 79 0.97 17.84 0.75
N PRO A 80 1.33 18.65 1.76
CA PRO A 80 0.68 18.65 3.07
C PRO A 80 -0.82 18.99 2.99
N ALA A 81 -1.20 19.85 2.03
CA ALA A 81 -2.59 20.21 1.77
C ALA A 81 -3.50 19.01 1.41
N HIS A 82 -2.93 17.93 0.86
CA HIS A 82 -3.69 16.75 0.41
C HIS A 82 -3.45 15.52 1.31
N ARG A 83 -2.48 15.59 2.22
CA ARG A 83 -2.02 14.44 3.01
C ARG A 83 -3.12 13.82 3.89
N SER A 84 -3.99 14.63 4.50
CA SER A 84 -5.10 14.13 5.32
C SER A 84 -6.09 13.31 4.51
N ARG A 85 -6.49 13.82 3.34
CA ARG A 85 -7.38 13.13 2.41
C ARG A 85 -6.76 11.85 1.88
N THR A 86 -5.51 11.90 1.41
CA THR A 86 -4.80 10.71 0.93
C THR A 86 -4.69 9.65 2.02
N ARG A 87 -4.37 10.04 3.26
CA ARG A 87 -4.33 9.13 4.40
C ARG A 87 -5.69 8.48 4.70
N ALA A 88 -6.77 9.25 4.67
CA ALA A 88 -8.11 8.72 4.88
C ALA A 88 -8.47 7.69 3.80
N VAL A 89 -8.18 8.00 2.53
CA VAL A 89 -8.43 7.08 1.41
C VAL A 89 -7.58 5.80 1.54
N THR A 90 -6.28 5.92 1.79
CA THR A 90 -5.41 4.74 1.85
C THR A 90 -5.71 3.84 3.05
N LEU A 91 -6.07 4.42 4.19
CA LEU A 91 -6.55 3.66 5.35
C LEU A 91 -7.92 3.01 5.08
N GLY A 92 -8.82 3.71 4.38
CA GLY A 92 -10.11 3.16 3.96
C GLY A 92 -9.93 1.96 3.03
N VAL A 93 -9.06 2.07 2.02
CA VAL A 93 -8.71 0.95 1.14
C VAL A 93 -8.11 -0.19 1.94
N LEU A 94 -7.16 0.07 2.85
CA LEU A 94 -6.58 -0.96 3.70
C LEU A 94 -7.65 -1.67 4.54
N ALA A 95 -8.55 -0.93 5.18
CA ALA A 95 -9.61 -1.50 6.00
C ALA A 95 -10.54 -2.39 5.17
N VAL A 96 -10.96 -1.93 3.99
CA VAL A 96 -11.78 -2.73 3.06
C VAL A 96 -11.02 -3.98 2.63
N THR A 97 -9.76 -3.86 2.22
CA THR A 97 -8.93 -5.01 1.84
C THR A 97 -8.79 -6.02 2.97
N VAL A 98 -8.56 -5.58 4.21
CA VAL A 98 -8.49 -6.46 5.40
C VAL A 98 -9.80 -7.24 5.56
N VAL A 99 -10.94 -6.56 5.51
CA VAL A 99 -12.26 -7.21 5.63
C VAL A 99 -12.46 -8.24 4.53
N LEU A 100 -12.14 -7.90 3.28
CA LEU A 100 -12.28 -8.82 2.14
C LEU A 100 -11.33 -10.03 2.25
N LEU A 101 -10.10 -9.82 2.72
CA LEU A 101 -9.14 -10.91 2.96
C LEU A 101 -9.64 -11.86 4.05
N VAL A 102 -10.19 -11.33 5.15
CA VAL A 102 -10.79 -12.15 6.22
C VAL A 102 -11.97 -12.96 5.67
N ILE A 103 -12.86 -12.35 4.89
CA ILE A 103 -13.97 -13.07 4.25
C ILE A 103 -13.43 -14.16 3.32
N ALA A 104 -12.42 -13.86 2.51
CA ALA A 104 -11.81 -14.82 1.60
C ALA A 104 -11.24 -16.03 2.35
N VAL A 105 -10.57 -15.82 3.48
CA VAL A 105 -9.98 -16.89 4.30
C VAL A 105 -11.04 -17.69 5.06
N VAL A 106 -12.02 -17.02 5.68
CA VAL A 106 -13.01 -17.69 6.54
C VAL A 106 -14.03 -18.49 5.72
N THR A 107 -14.25 -18.13 4.47
CA THR A 107 -15.19 -18.83 3.58
C THR A 107 -14.51 -19.81 2.61
N ALA A 108 -13.17 -19.88 2.62
CA ALA A 108 -12.38 -20.78 1.78
C ALA A 108 -12.70 -22.24 2.02
#